data_AF-A0A3D3IX69-F1
#
_entry.id   AF-A0A3D3IX69-F1
#
_cell.length_a   1.000
_cell.length_b   1.000
_cell.length_c   1.000
_cell.angle_alpha   90.00
_cell.angle_beta   90.00
_cell.angle_gamma   90.00
#
_symmetry.space_group_name_H-M   'P 1'
#
loop_
_entity.id
_entity.type
_entity.pdbx_description
1 polymer ?
#
loop_
_entity_poly.entity_id
_entity_poly.type
_entity_poly.pdbx_seq_one_letter_code
_entity_poly.pdbx_strand_id
1 'polypeptide(L)'
;MPKTKIKTPLFVAIDTADLAQAKKIAQSVAPITGAIKLGLEFFVHHGPAGIRHVVDGLNVALFLDLKFHDIPNTVAGAVAAATTLRPTFLTVHTAGGEAMMMAAREAADETSRKLKIPRPLILGVTVLTSLNDDDLKMMGHMTPTTDQVRRFALLAQDCRISCGEQTSPSIWQSCASRA
;
A
#
# COMPACT_ATOMS: atom_id res chain seq x y z
N MET A 1 8.82 15.60 11.38
CA MET A 1 8.60 16.23 10.06
C MET A 1 7.10 16.27 9.80
N PRO A 2 6.55 17.39 9.30
CA PRO A 2 5.13 17.47 8.99
C PRO A 2 4.76 16.46 7.89
N LYS A 3 3.52 15.94 7.93
CA LYS A 3 2.98 15.08 6.86
C LYS A 3 3.13 15.78 5.51
N THR A 4 3.75 15.14 4.52
CA THR A 4 3.81 15.69 3.17
C THR A 4 2.39 15.86 2.65
N LYS A 5 1.97 17.11 2.41
CA LYS A 5 0.63 17.41 1.92
C LYS A 5 0.51 16.89 0.49
N ILE A 6 -0.46 16.00 0.23
CA ILE A 6 -0.74 15.49 -1.11
C ILE A 6 -1.25 16.67 -1.96
N LYS A 7 -0.46 17.06 -2.96
CA LYS A 7 -0.73 18.25 -3.79
C LYS A 7 -1.73 18.00 -4.91
N THR A 8 -1.79 16.75 -5.39
CA THR A 8 -2.59 16.30 -6.53
C THR A 8 -2.99 14.83 -6.33
N PRO A 9 -4.12 14.36 -6.91
CA PRO A 9 -4.47 12.93 -6.90
C PRO A 9 -3.60 12.06 -7.82
N LEU A 10 -2.69 12.63 -8.62
CA LEU A 10 -1.81 11.87 -9.51
C LEU A 10 -0.70 11.16 -8.74
N PHE A 11 -0.68 9.83 -8.71
CA PHE A 11 0.41 9.01 -8.17
C PHE A 11 1.17 8.33 -9.32
N VAL A 12 2.48 8.51 -9.40
CA VAL A 12 3.29 7.98 -10.51
C VAL A 12 3.94 6.66 -10.10
N ALA A 13 3.66 5.59 -10.85
CA ALA A 13 4.36 4.32 -10.75
C ALA A 13 5.76 4.42 -11.37
N ILE A 14 6.78 3.99 -10.64
CA ILE A 14 8.15 3.88 -11.13
C ILE A 14 8.45 2.39 -11.30
N ASP A 15 8.05 1.87 -12.46
CA ASP A 15 8.13 0.44 -12.81
C ASP A 15 9.39 0.19 -13.65
N THR A 16 10.55 0.30 -13.02
CA THR A 16 11.86 -0.08 -13.60
C THR A 16 12.73 -0.69 -12.51
N ALA A 17 13.50 -1.72 -12.86
CA ALA A 17 14.51 -2.29 -11.98
C ALA A 17 15.84 -1.51 -11.99
N ASP A 18 16.03 -0.52 -12.87
CA ASP A 18 17.26 0.28 -12.89
C ASP A 18 17.22 1.38 -11.82
N LEU A 19 18.18 1.34 -10.88
CA LEU A 19 18.21 2.26 -9.74
C LEU A 19 18.42 3.72 -10.15
N ALA A 20 19.28 3.96 -11.14
CA ALA A 20 19.59 5.32 -11.60
C ALA A 20 18.41 5.92 -12.37
N GLN A 21 17.76 5.12 -13.20
CA GLN A 21 16.55 5.48 -13.92
C GLN A 21 15.40 5.76 -12.95
N ALA A 22 15.21 4.91 -11.93
CA ALA A 22 14.19 5.13 -10.90
C ALA A 22 14.40 6.46 -10.17
N LYS A 23 15.66 6.77 -9.79
CA LYS A 23 16.00 8.06 -9.17
C LYS A 23 15.70 9.25 -10.09
N LYS A 24 16.08 9.13 -11.37
CA LYS A 24 15.87 10.18 -12.37
C LYS A 24 14.38 10.45 -12.60
N ILE A 25 13.57 9.40 -12.70
CA ILE A 25 12.10 9.52 -12.83
C ILE A 25 11.53 10.16 -11.56
N ALA A 26 11.90 9.69 -10.38
CA ALA A 26 11.43 10.25 -9.12
C ALA A 26 11.71 11.76 -9.01
N GLN A 27 12.92 12.20 -9.38
CA GLN A 27 13.30 13.61 -9.41
C GLN A 27 12.45 14.44 -10.39
N SER A 28 12.16 13.92 -11.57
CA SER A 28 11.39 14.67 -12.58
C SER A 28 9.91 14.80 -12.22
N VAL A 29 9.32 13.79 -11.58
CA VAL A 29 7.88 13.78 -11.27
C VAL A 29 7.55 14.32 -9.89
N ALA A 30 8.49 14.30 -8.93
CA ALA A 30 8.27 14.78 -7.56
C ALA A 30 7.64 16.18 -7.44
N PRO A 31 7.96 17.18 -8.30
CA PRO A 31 7.33 18.50 -8.24
C PRO A 31 5.85 18.51 -8.62
N ILE A 32 5.40 17.58 -9.48
CA ILE A 32 4.08 17.59 -10.12
C ILE A 32 3.15 16.47 -9.65
N THR A 33 3.66 15.50 -8.90
CA THR A 33 2.90 14.33 -8.42
C THR A 33 2.50 14.46 -6.94
N GLY A 34 1.48 13.71 -6.54
CA GLY A 34 1.07 13.58 -5.14
C GLY A 34 1.94 12.58 -4.41
N ALA A 35 2.30 11.48 -5.08
CA ALA A 35 3.16 10.42 -4.56
C ALA A 35 3.89 9.69 -5.68
N ILE A 36 5.05 9.11 -5.36
CA ILE A 36 5.71 8.11 -6.21
C ILE A 36 5.45 6.72 -5.65
N LYS A 37 5.14 5.76 -6.53
CA LYS A 37 4.88 4.37 -6.19
C LYS A 37 6.07 3.50 -6.59
N LEU A 38 6.64 2.82 -5.61
CA LEU A 38 7.67 1.79 -5.81
C LEU A 38 7.08 0.43 -5.44
N GLY A 39 7.06 -0.47 -6.42
CA GLY A 39 6.43 -1.78 -6.32
C GLY A 39 7.37 -2.91 -5.93
N LEU A 40 6.81 -4.12 -5.90
CA LEU A 40 7.50 -5.35 -5.52
C LEU A 40 8.78 -5.61 -6.33
N GLU A 41 8.76 -5.42 -7.65
CA GLU A 41 9.92 -5.65 -8.52
C GLU A 41 11.14 -4.82 -8.10
N PHE A 42 10.95 -3.51 -7.92
CA PHE A 42 12.03 -2.62 -7.48
C PHE A 42 12.52 -2.99 -6.07
N PHE A 43 11.60 -3.31 -5.17
CA PHE A 43 11.93 -3.69 -3.80
C PHE A 43 12.72 -5.00 -3.73
N VAL A 44 12.40 -5.99 -4.57
CA VAL A 44 13.16 -7.26 -4.62
C VAL A 44 14.58 -7.04 -5.13
N HIS A 45 14.79 -6.15 -6.10
CA HIS A 45 16.14 -5.85 -6.62
C HIS A 45 17.01 -5.08 -5.62
N HIS A 46 16.46 -4.04 -4.98
CA HIS A 46 17.27 -3.05 -4.25
C HIS A 46 16.95 -2.95 -2.76
N GLY A 47 15.87 -3.56 -2.32
CA GLY A 47 15.42 -3.56 -0.94
C GLY A 47 15.23 -2.16 -0.33
N PRO A 48 15.24 -2.08 1.01
CA PRO A 48 15.13 -0.83 1.75
C PRO A 48 16.18 0.24 1.36
N ALA A 49 17.39 -0.18 0.95
CA ALA A 49 18.45 0.73 0.54
C ALA A 49 18.11 1.46 -0.77
N GLY A 50 17.58 0.73 -1.77
CA GLY A 50 17.10 1.32 -3.01
C GLY A 50 15.96 2.30 -2.80
N ILE A 51 14.99 1.95 -1.95
CA ILE A 51 13.87 2.84 -1.63
C ILE A 51 14.40 4.17 -1.07
N ARG A 52 15.30 4.10 -0.07
CA ARG A 52 15.94 5.30 0.51
C ARG A 52 16.68 6.10 -0.55
N HIS A 53 17.46 5.45 -1.40
CA HIS A 53 18.21 6.10 -2.46
C HIS A 53 17.29 6.90 -3.40
N VAL A 54 16.19 6.30 -3.85
CA VAL A 54 15.23 6.95 -4.76
C VAL A 54 14.57 8.16 -4.12
N VAL A 55 14.10 8.04 -2.87
CA VAL A 55 13.36 9.13 -2.19
C VAL A 55 14.24 10.22 -1.59
N ASP A 56 15.55 9.98 -1.43
CA ASP A 56 16.45 10.89 -0.73
C ASP A 56 16.44 12.31 -1.33
N GLY A 57 16.34 13.32 -0.48
CA GLY A 57 16.26 14.73 -0.87
C GLY A 57 14.98 15.16 -1.60
N LEU A 58 14.01 14.25 -1.82
CA LEU A 58 12.76 14.58 -2.52
C LEU A 58 11.64 14.94 -1.52
N ASN A 59 10.94 16.05 -1.78
CA ASN A 59 9.73 16.42 -1.05
C ASN A 59 8.48 15.85 -1.74
N VAL A 60 8.34 14.52 -1.72
CA VAL A 60 7.23 13.78 -2.33
C VAL A 60 6.77 12.66 -1.40
N ALA A 61 5.48 12.30 -1.44
CA ALA A 61 4.99 11.16 -0.69
C ALA A 61 5.47 9.85 -1.32
N LEU A 62 5.79 8.87 -0.47
CA LEU A 62 6.13 7.51 -0.90
C LEU A 62 4.91 6.60 -0.78
N PHE A 63 4.54 5.95 -1.87
CA PHE A 63 3.62 4.82 -1.89
C PHE A 63 4.43 3.53 -2.07
N LEU A 64 4.51 2.73 -1.02
CA LEU A 64 5.18 1.44 -1.04
C LEU A 64 4.16 0.34 -1.37
N ASP A 65 4.18 -0.16 -2.60
CA ASP A 65 3.17 -1.08 -3.13
C ASP A 65 3.68 -2.53 -3.15
N LEU A 66 3.73 -3.15 -1.97
CA LEU A 66 4.29 -4.50 -1.76
C LEU A 66 3.23 -5.59 -1.56
N LYS A 67 1.97 -5.18 -1.31
CA LYS A 67 0.82 -6.07 -1.16
C LYS A 67 1.09 -7.23 -0.19
N PHE A 68 1.60 -6.93 1.02
CA PHE A 68 1.98 -7.99 1.97
C PHE A 68 0.81 -8.96 2.24
N HIS A 69 1.11 -10.26 2.19
CA HIS A 69 0.15 -11.34 2.37
C HIS A 69 0.86 -12.57 2.94
N ASP A 70 0.65 -12.83 4.22
CA ASP A 70 1.24 -13.95 4.95
C ASP A 70 0.45 -14.13 6.27
N ILE A 71 0.89 -15.01 7.17
CA ILE A 71 0.33 -15.11 8.52
C ILE A 71 0.51 -13.78 9.30
N PRO A 72 -0.35 -13.49 10.29
CA PRO A 72 -0.39 -12.19 10.96
C PRO A 72 0.95 -11.69 11.51
N ASN A 73 1.72 -12.58 12.15
CA ASN A 73 3.00 -12.20 12.74
C ASN A 73 4.06 -11.82 11.68
N THR A 74 4.09 -12.53 10.55
CA THR A 74 5.02 -12.22 9.46
C THR A 74 4.68 -10.88 8.82
N VAL A 75 3.39 -10.62 8.56
CA VAL A 75 2.95 -9.32 8.02
C VAL A 75 3.20 -8.19 9.01
N ALA A 76 2.96 -8.39 10.31
CA ALA A 76 3.30 -7.40 11.33
C ALA A 76 4.80 -7.03 11.28
N GLY A 77 5.69 -8.04 11.20
CA GLY A 77 7.14 -7.83 11.05
C GLY A 77 7.50 -7.07 9.77
N ALA A 78 6.91 -7.44 8.63
CA ALA A 78 7.12 -6.78 7.35
C ALA A 78 6.63 -5.33 7.35
N VAL A 79 5.45 -5.05 7.92
CA VAL A 79 4.90 -3.69 8.06
C VAL A 79 5.74 -2.84 9.00
N ALA A 80 6.20 -3.38 10.13
CA ALA A 80 7.09 -2.67 11.04
C ALA A 80 8.40 -2.27 10.32
N ALA A 81 9.01 -3.20 9.58
CA ALA A 81 10.20 -2.92 8.78
C ALA A 81 9.95 -1.86 7.69
N ALA A 82 8.86 -1.99 6.94
CA ALA A 82 8.47 -1.04 5.90
C ALA A 82 8.17 0.37 6.46
N THR A 83 7.57 0.46 7.65
CA THR A 83 7.25 1.73 8.32
C THR A 83 8.49 2.57 8.59
N THR A 84 9.66 1.94 8.79
CA THR A 84 10.95 2.64 8.96
C THR A 84 11.37 3.45 7.72
N LEU A 85 10.86 3.09 6.54
CA LEU A 85 11.07 3.81 5.28
C LEU A 85 10.18 5.06 5.15
N ARG A 86 9.34 5.33 6.15
CA ARG A 86 8.40 6.46 6.21
C ARG A 86 7.48 6.55 4.97
N PRO A 87 6.88 5.43 4.49
CA PRO A 87 5.89 5.52 3.44
C PRO A 87 4.68 6.34 3.92
N THR A 88 4.07 7.07 2.98
CA THR A 88 2.75 7.67 3.19
C THR A 88 1.65 6.65 2.98
N PHE A 89 1.84 5.72 2.04
CA PHE A 89 0.91 4.63 1.72
C PHE A 89 1.65 3.29 1.69
N LEU A 90 1.02 2.23 2.19
CA LEU A 90 1.55 0.86 2.19
C LEU A 90 0.44 -0.14 1.89
N THR A 91 0.66 -1.15 1.03
CA THR A 91 -0.37 -2.14 0.69
C THR A 91 -0.26 -3.48 1.42
N VAL A 92 -1.41 -4.06 1.76
CA VAL A 92 -1.59 -5.44 2.25
C VAL A 92 -2.75 -6.11 1.49
N HIS A 93 -2.77 -7.43 1.35
CA HIS A 93 -3.92 -8.13 0.78
C HIS A 93 -5.03 -8.34 1.81
N THR A 94 -6.26 -7.95 1.47
CA THR A 94 -7.44 -8.19 2.31
C THR A 94 -7.80 -9.68 2.42
N ALA A 95 -7.41 -10.48 1.42
CA ALA A 95 -7.57 -11.93 1.42
C ALA A 95 -6.80 -12.65 2.55
N GLY A 96 -5.85 -11.98 3.20
CA GLY A 96 -5.17 -12.52 4.39
C GLY A 96 -6.01 -12.53 5.66
N GLY A 97 -7.23 -11.96 5.60
CA GLY A 97 -8.20 -12.01 6.69
C GLY A 97 -8.01 -10.92 7.76
N GLU A 98 -9.00 -10.84 8.65
CA GLU A 98 -9.09 -9.82 9.71
C GLU A 98 -7.85 -9.81 10.61
N ALA A 99 -7.43 -10.97 11.12
CA ALA A 99 -6.30 -11.07 12.03
C ALA A 99 -5.00 -10.52 11.42
N MET A 100 -4.74 -10.79 10.13
CA MET A 100 -3.56 -10.29 9.44
C MET A 100 -3.62 -8.76 9.25
N MET A 101 -4.77 -8.26 8.84
CA MET A 101 -5.01 -6.82 8.65
C MET A 101 -4.90 -6.02 9.96
N MET A 102 -5.45 -6.55 11.05
CA MET A 102 -5.35 -5.96 12.39
C MET A 102 -3.89 -5.91 12.85
N ALA A 103 -3.15 -7.02 12.72
CA ALA A 103 -1.73 -7.10 13.07
C ALA A 103 -0.88 -6.12 12.25
N ALA A 104 -1.17 -5.97 10.95
CA ALA A 104 -0.54 -4.97 10.10
C ALA A 104 -0.73 -3.53 10.63
N ARG A 105 -1.98 -3.17 10.95
CA ARG A 105 -2.32 -1.83 11.47
C ARG A 105 -1.63 -1.55 12.79
N GLU A 106 -1.68 -2.50 13.72
CA GLU A 106 -1.06 -2.38 15.05
C GLU A 106 0.46 -2.24 14.96
N ALA A 107 1.12 -3.02 14.10
CA ALA A 107 2.56 -2.91 13.86
C ALA A 107 2.97 -1.54 13.30
N ALA A 108 2.17 -0.98 12.38
CA ALA A 108 2.38 0.38 11.87
C ALA A 108 2.21 1.44 12.99
N ASP A 109 1.16 1.32 13.81
CA ASP A 109 0.90 2.22 14.94
C ASP A 109 2.05 2.22 15.95
N GLU A 110 2.46 1.02 16.39
CA GLU A 110 3.53 0.86 17.37
C GLU A 110 4.85 1.39 16.85
N THR A 111 5.23 1.04 15.62
CA THR A 111 6.49 1.48 15.01
C THR A 111 6.49 3.00 14.84
N SER A 112 5.37 3.58 14.41
CA SER A 112 5.23 5.02 14.21
C SER A 112 5.34 5.79 15.52
N ARG A 113 4.69 5.29 16.59
CA ARG A 113 4.79 5.84 17.94
C ARG A 113 6.22 5.75 18.47
N LYS A 114 6.87 4.59 18.34
CA LYS A 114 8.25 4.35 18.78
C LYS A 114 9.26 5.27 18.09
N LEU A 115 9.12 5.45 16.78
CA LEU A 115 10.03 6.28 15.97
C LEU A 115 9.62 7.76 15.89
N LYS A 116 8.47 8.13 16.46
CA LYS A 116 7.87 9.48 16.39
C LYS A 116 7.73 9.97 14.94
N ILE A 117 7.27 9.09 14.04
CA ILE A 117 6.99 9.38 12.63
C ILE A 117 5.50 9.24 12.32
N PRO A 118 4.99 9.85 11.23
CA PRO A 118 3.62 9.61 10.81
C PRO A 118 3.37 8.15 10.47
N ARG A 119 2.22 7.62 10.90
CA ARG A 119 1.73 6.29 10.50
C ARG A 119 1.41 6.26 9.00
N PRO A 120 1.87 5.24 8.25
CA PRO A 120 1.44 5.04 6.88
C PRO A 120 -0.06 4.75 6.82
N LEU A 121 -0.72 5.22 5.77
CA LEU A 121 -2.05 4.75 5.44
C LEU A 121 -1.92 3.35 4.83
N ILE A 122 -2.45 2.35 5.54
CA ILE A 122 -2.50 0.99 5.01
C ILE A 122 -3.67 0.89 4.02
N LEU A 123 -3.35 0.42 2.81
CA LEU A 123 -4.27 0.20 1.72
C LEU A 123 -4.50 -1.30 1.49
N GLY A 124 -5.75 -1.74 1.59
CA GLY A 124 -6.17 -3.10 1.32
C GLY A 124 -6.32 -3.35 -0.18
N VAL A 125 -5.57 -4.32 -0.69
CA VAL A 125 -5.77 -4.89 -2.02
C VAL A 125 -6.87 -5.94 -1.94
N THR A 126 -7.92 -5.74 -2.75
CA THR A 126 -9.07 -6.64 -2.85
C THR A 126 -8.76 -7.81 -3.79
N VAL A 127 -9.36 -7.85 -4.98
CA VAL A 127 -9.07 -8.85 -6.02
C VAL A 127 -8.11 -8.22 -7.02
N LEU A 128 -7.00 -8.88 -7.39
CA LEU A 128 -6.10 -8.30 -8.39
C LEU A 128 -6.84 -8.09 -9.73
N THR A 129 -6.55 -7.00 -10.44
CA THR A 129 -7.20 -6.67 -11.72
C THR A 129 -6.98 -7.73 -12.80
N SER A 130 -5.95 -8.57 -12.64
CA SER A 130 -5.64 -9.69 -13.50
C SER A 130 -6.53 -10.92 -13.29
N LEU A 131 -7.34 -10.95 -12.22
CA LEU A 131 -8.21 -12.07 -11.88
C LEU A 131 -9.64 -11.80 -12.34
N ASN A 132 -10.20 -12.74 -13.11
CA ASN A 132 -11.59 -12.73 -13.54
C ASN A 132 -12.42 -13.76 -12.74
N ASP A 133 -13.70 -13.90 -13.12
CA ASP A 133 -14.63 -14.82 -12.45
C ASP A 133 -14.19 -16.28 -12.52
N ASP A 134 -13.55 -16.72 -13.60
CA ASP A 134 -13.10 -18.10 -13.75
C ASP A 134 -11.85 -18.37 -12.90
N ASP A 135 -10.93 -17.41 -12.82
CA ASP A 135 -9.79 -17.49 -11.89
C ASP A 135 -10.26 -17.60 -10.43
N LEU A 136 -11.24 -16.78 -10.05
CA LEU A 136 -11.84 -16.81 -8.72
C LEU A 136 -12.52 -18.15 -8.41
N LYS A 137 -13.26 -18.73 -9.37
CA LYS A 137 -13.86 -20.06 -9.22
C LYS A 137 -12.81 -21.14 -9.00
N MET A 138 -11.69 -21.12 -9.73
CA MET A 138 -10.59 -22.06 -9.53
C MET A 138 -9.98 -21.96 -8.13
N MET A 139 -10.01 -20.78 -7.52
CA MET A 139 -9.56 -20.55 -6.14
C MET A 139 -10.65 -20.84 -5.09
N GLY A 140 -11.82 -21.33 -5.48
CA GLY A 140 -12.93 -21.67 -4.58
C GLY A 140 -13.88 -20.51 -4.26
N HIS A 141 -13.74 -19.37 -4.95
CA HIS A 141 -14.67 -18.24 -4.84
C HIS A 141 -15.78 -18.38 -5.89
N MET A 142 -16.99 -18.75 -5.44
CA MET A 142 -18.11 -19.06 -6.33
C MET A 142 -18.98 -17.84 -6.71
N THR A 143 -18.63 -16.65 -6.23
CA THR A 143 -19.40 -15.43 -6.50
C THR A 143 -18.71 -14.54 -7.53
N PRO A 144 -19.46 -13.69 -8.25
CA PRO A 144 -18.86 -12.75 -9.20
C PRO A 144 -17.73 -11.91 -8.59
N THR A 145 -16.74 -11.56 -9.39
CA THR A 145 -15.57 -10.79 -8.98
C THR A 145 -15.95 -9.48 -8.29
N THR A 146 -16.97 -8.79 -8.80
CA THR A 146 -17.50 -7.55 -8.21
C THR A 146 -18.01 -7.75 -6.78
N ASP A 147 -18.69 -8.86 -6.52
CA ASP A 147 -19.18 -9.19 -5.18
C ASP A 147 -18.03 -9.56 -4.24
N GLN A 148 -17.02 -10.27 -4.74
CA GLN A 148 -15.85 -10.62 -3.96
C GLN A 148 -15.01 -9.37 -3.60
N VAL A 149 -14.84 -8.44 -4.54
CA VAL A 149 -14.23 -7.13 -4.30
C VAL A 149 -14.99 -6.39 -3.19
N ARG A 150 -16.33 -6.35 -3.26
CA ARG A 150 -17.15 -5.70 -2.24
C ARG A 150 -16.98 -6.34 -0.86
N ARG A 151 -16.99 -7.68 -0.77
CA ARG A 151 -16.80 -8.41 0.51
C ARG A 151 -15.46 -8.08 1.14
N PHE A 152 -14.39 -8.15 0.36
CA PHE A 152 -13.05 -7.84 0.83
C PHE A 152 -12.87 -6.37 1.21
N ALA A 153 -13.52 -5.44 0.50
CA ALA A 153 -13.52 -4.02 0.87
C ALA A 153 -14.25 -3.76 2.19
N LEU A 154 -15.37 -4.43 2.45
CA LEU A 154 -16.09 -4.33 3.72
C LEU A 154 -15.28 -4.92 4.88
N LEU A 155 -14.65 -6.08 4.68
CA LEU A 155 -13.77 -6.68 5.69
C LEU A 155 -12.60 -5.75 6.08
N ALA A 156 -11.99 -5.10 5.09
CA ALA A 156 -10.95 -4.10 5.33
C ALA A 156 -11.48 -2.88 6.11
N GLN A 157 -12.70 -2.42 5.79
CA GLN A 157 -13.36 -1.33 6.51
C GLN A 157 -13.56 -1.68 7.99
N ASP A 158 -14.01 -2.91 8.30
CA ASP A 158 -14.17 -3.39 9.67
C ASP A 158 -12.81 -3.39 10.41
N CYS A 159 -11.74 -3.66 9.68
CA CYS A 159 -10.35 -3.57 10.15
C CYS A 159 -9.77 -2.15 10.11
N ARG A 160 -10.55 -1.10 9.83
CA ARG A 160 -10.07 0.30 9.66
C ARG A 160 -8.90 0.43 8.69
N ILE A 161 -8.92 -0.37 7.63
CA ILE A 161 -8.01 -0.30 6.50
C ILE A 161 -8.77 0.31 5.33
N SER A 162 -8.16 1.29 4.67
CA SER A 162 -8.70 1.88 3.45
C SER A 162 -8.46 0.94 2.27
N CYS A 163 -9.38 0.82 1.32
CA CYS A 163 -9.14 0.08 0.07
C CYS A 163 -9.21 1.04 -1.10
N GLY A 164 -8.28 1.02 -2.05
CA GLY A 164 -8.26 1.95 -3.19
C GLY A 164 -7.55 1.46 -4.45
N GLU A 165 -8.37 1.31 -5.51
CA GLU A 165 -8.16 1.46 -6.97
C GLU A 165 -9.38 0.84 -7.69
N GLN A 166 -10.02 -0.16 -7.06
CA GLN A 166 -11.11 -0.99 -7.63
C GLN A 166 -12.47 -0.85 -6.92
N THR A 167 -12.52 -0.11 -5.82
CA THR A 167 -13.72 0.11 -5.01
C THR A 167 -14.46 1.35 -5.48
N SER A 168 -15.80 1.32 -5.50
CA SER A 168 -16.62 2.48 -5.87
C SER A 168 -16.24 3.73 -5.05
N PRO A 169 -16.43 4.96 -5.58
CA PRO A 169 -16.14 6.20 -4.85
C PRO A 169 -16.82 6.28 -3.47
N SER A 170 -18.00 5.67 -3.33
CA SER A 170 -18.74 5.56 -2.07
C SER A 170 -18.04 4.71 -1.00
N ILE A 171 -17.39 3.62 -1.40
CA ILE A 171 -16.62 2.75 -0.50
C ILE A 171 -15.31 3.45 -0.11
N TRP A 172 -14.64 4.10 -1.07
CA TRP A 172 -13.44 4.90 -0.80
C TRP A 172 -13.67 6.01 0.24
N GLN A 173 -14.73 6.82 0.06
CA GLN A 173 -15.08 7.91 0.99
C GLN A 173 -15.44 7.39 2.40
N SER A 174 -16.12 6.25 2.45
CA SER A 174 -16.54 5.60 3.69
C SER A 174 -15.37 4.97 4.46
N CYS A 175 -14.35 4.46 3.77
CA CYS A 175 -13.13 3.94 4.41
C CYS A 175 -12.15 5.06 4.78
N ALA A 176 -11.95 6.05 3.92
CA ALA A 176 -11.02 7.17 4.17
C ALA A 176 -11.44 8.07 5.35
N SER A 177 -12.74 8.11 5.69
CA SER A 177 -13.26 8.85 6.85
C SER A 177 -13.11 8.13 8.19
N ARG A 178 -12.79 6.82 8.18
CA ARG A 178 -12.69 5.96 9.38
C ARG A 178 -11.30 5.39 9.63
N ALA A 179 -10.35 5.61 8.71
CA ALA A 179 -8.97 5.11 8.73
C ALA A 179 -7.95 6.08 9.32
#